data_AF-A0A958DKQ1-F1
#
_entry.id   AF-A0A958DKQ1-F1
#
_cell.length_a   1.000
_cell.length_b   1.000
_cell.length_c   1.000
_cell.angle_alpha   90.00
_cell.angle_beta   90.00
_cell.angle_gamma   90.00
#
_symmetry.space_group_name_H-M   'P 1'
#
loop_
_entity.id
_entity.type
_entity.pdbx_description
1 polymer ?
#
loop_
_entity_poly.entity_id
_entity_poly.type
_entity_poly.pdbx_seq_one_letter_code
_entity_poly.pdbx_strand_id
1 'polypeptide(L)' 'GANVVILPGCHIGEGAVIGAGSVVNRNIPPYAIAAGVPVKVVGERGKGKG' A
#
# COMPACT_ATOMS: atom_id res chain seq x y z
N GLY A 1 6.51 2.80 3.70
CA GLY A 1 7.15 2.68 5.02
C GLY A 1 8.52 2.04 4.86
N ALA A 2 9.28 1.92 5.94
CA ALA A 2 10.57 1.22 5.93
C ALA A 2 10.39 -0.32 5.89
N ASN A 3 11.40 -1.04 5.37
CA ASN A 3 11.43 -2.51 5.30
C ASN A 3 10.16 -3.13 4.66
N VAL A 4 9.73 -2.58 3.52
CA VAL A 4 8.60 -3.12 2.74
C VAL A 4 9.15 -4.01 1.65
N VAL A 5 8.57 -5.20 1.49
CA VAL A 5 8.87 -6.10 0.38
C VAL A 5 7.70 -6.08 -0.59
N ILE A 6 7.97 -5.78 -1.86
CA ILE A 6 6.97 -5.80 -2.94
C ILE A 6 7.28 -7.00 -3.82
N LEU A 7 6.34 -7.94 -3.92
CA LEU A 7 6.51 -9.11 -4.79
C LEU A 7 6.47 -8.69 -6.27
N PRO A 8 7.22 -9.37 -7.16
CA PRO A 8 7.21 -9.09 -8.59
C PRO A 8 5.78 -9.06 -9.17
N GLY A 9 5.53 -8.11 -10.08
CA GLY A 9 4.23 -7.93 -10.73
C GLY A 9 3.18 -7.16 -9.92
N CYS A 10 3.49 -6.75 -8.69
CA CYS A 10 2.60 -5.89 -7.91
C CYS A 10 2.80 -4.41 -8.25
N HIS A 11 1.70 -3.70 -8.47
CA HIS A 11 1.68 -2.26 -8.69
C HIS A 11 1.16 -1.51 -7.47
N ILE A 12 1.84 -0.42 -7.10
CA ILE A 12 1.40 0.50 -6.05
C ILE A 12 0.75 1.71 -6.72
N GLY A 13 -0.54 1.89 -6.49
CA GLY A 13 -1.29 3.01 -7.03
C GLY A 13 -0.77 4.35 -6.52
N GLU A 14 -1.00 5.40 -7.31
CA GLU A 14 -0.60 6.76 -6.97
C GLU A 14 -1.12 7.18 -5.60
N GLY A 15 -0.24 7.79 -4.80
CA GLY A 15 -0.61 8.32 -3.48
C GLY A 15 -0.94 7.26 -2.43
N ALA A 16 -0.81 5.96 -2.72
CA ALA A 16 -0.99 4.90 -1.74
C ALA A 16 0.13 4.92 -0.67
N VAL A 17 -0.21 4.49 0.55
CA VAL A 17 0.70 4.42 1.68
C VAL A 17 0.83 2.97 2.14
N ILE A 18 2.06 2.47 2.16
CA ILE A 18 2.37 1.14 2.67
C ILE A 18 3.00 1.23 4.07
N GLY A 19 2.41 0.55 5.05
CA GLY A 19 2.94 0.44 6.42
C GLY A 19 4.31 -0.25 6.45
N ALA A 20 5.14 0.08 7.44
CA ALA A 20 6.45 -0.55 7.60
C ALA A 20 6.34 -2.07 7.82
N GLY A 21 7.34 -2.83 7.37
CA GLY A 21 7.37 -4.29 7.54
C GLY A 21 6.34 -5.08 6.70
N SER A 22 5.67 -4.44 5.74
CA SER A 22 4.61 -5.10 4.96
C SER A 22 5.16 -5.94 3.80
N VAL A 23 4.47 -7.02 3.46
CA VAL A 23 4.74 -7.84 2.26
C VAL A 23 3.58 -7.68 1.28
N VAL A 24 3.83 -6.97 0.18
CA VAL A 24 2.85 -6.68 -0.85
C VAL A 24 2.80 -7.84 -1.85
N ASN A 25 1.73 -8.63 -1.77
CA ASN A 25 1.49 -9.79 -2.64
C ASN A 25 0.37 -9.57 -3.67
N ARG A 26 -0.16 -8.34 -3.78
CA ARG A 26 -1.21 -7.95 -4.74
C ARG A 26 -1.14 -6.45 -5.01
N ASN A 27 -1.78 -6.01 -6.10
CA ASN A 27 -1.87 -4.60 -6.46
C ASN A 27 -2.56 -3.79 -5.34
N ILE A 28 -2.04 -2.57 -5.11
CA ILE A 28 -2.58 -1.64 -4.12
C ILE A 28 -3.28 -0.50 -4.87
N PRO A 29 -4.57 -0.25 -4.59
CA PRO A 29 -5.32 0.83 -5.24
C PRO A 29 -4.68 2.21 -4.97
N PRO A 30 -4.85 3.17 -5.90
CA PRO A 30 -4.47 4.56 -5.65
C PRO A 30 -5.09 5.09 -4.36
N TYR A 31 -4.33 5.91 -3.62
CA TYR A 31 -4.72 6.51 -2.36
C TYR A 31 -5.09 5.50 -1.25
N ALA A 32 -4.85 4.20 -1.39
CA ALA A 32 -5.10 3.24 -0.31
C ALA A 32 -4.03 3.32 0.80
N ILE A 33 -4.42 3.10 2.06
CA ILE A 33 -3.50 2.81 3.16
C ILE A 33 -3.50 1.29 3.34
N ALA A 34 -2.35 0.65 3.17
CA ALA A 34 -2.22 -0.81 3.23
C ALA A 34 -1.06 -1.23 4.14
N ALA A 35 -1.23 -2.29 4.93
CA ALA A 35 -0.22 -2.78 5.88
C ALA A 35 -0.35 -4.29 6.15
N GLY A 36 0.75 -4.90 6.63
CA GLY A 36 0.77 -6.27 7.15
C GLY A 36 1.47 -7.31 6.25
N VAL A 37 1.51 -8.55 6.74
CA VAL A 37 2.11 -9.73 6.07
C VAL A 37 1.12 -10.90 6.13
N PRO A 38 0.39 -11.23 5.05
CA PRO A 38 0.31 -10.51 3.78
C PRO A 38 -0.41 -9.16 3.92
N VAL A 39 -0.13 -8.24 3.00
CA VAL A 39 -0.69 -6.88 3.03
C VAL A 39 -2.23 -6.89 2.95
N LYS A 40 -2.88 -6.03 3.75
CA LYS A 40 -4.32 -5.74 3.68
C LYS A 40 -4.53 -4.23 3.56
N VAL A 41 -5.58 -3.83 2.83
CA VAL A 41 -6.02 -2.43 2.82
C VAL A 41 -6.70 -2.17 4.16
N VAL A 42 -6.22 -1.17 4.89
CA VAL A 42 -6.68 -0.79 6.24
C VAL A 42 -7.35 0.58 6.28
N GLY A 43 -7.32 1.32 5.17
CA GLY A 43 -7.99 2.60 5.04
C GLY A 43 -7.71 3.26 3.70
N GLU A 44 -8.15 4.51 3.58
CA GLU A 44 -7.92 5.37 2.42
C GLU A 44 -7.22 6.65 2.88
N ARG A 45 -6.13 7.00 2.23
CA ARG A 45 -5.46 8.28 2.38
C ARG A 45 -6.35 9.28 1.68
N GLY A 46 -7.11 10.06 2.45
CA GLY A 46 -8.06 11.03 1.91
C GLY A 46 -7.45 11.79 0.74
N LYS A 47 -8.11 11.74 -0.43
CA LYS A 47 -7.73 12.58 -1.58
C LYS A 47 -7.72 14.01 -1.06
N GLY A 48 -6.57 14.68 -1.14
CA GLY A 48 -6.48 16.10 -0.81
C GLY A 48 -7.60 16.79 -1.59
N LYS A 49 -8.55 17.38 -0.86
CA LYS A 49 -9.56 18.24 -1.48
C LYS A 49 -8.77 19.40 -2.08
N GLY A 50 -8.71 19.44 -3.41
CA GLY A 50 -8.34 20.66 -4.13
C GLY A 50 -9.32 21.76 -3.83
#